data_AF-A0A8C7VGY7-F1
#
_entry.id   AF-A0A8C7VGY7-F1
#
_cell.length_a   1.000
_cell.length_b   1.000
_cell.length_c   1.000
_cell.angle_alpha   90.00
_cell.angle_beta   90.00
_cell.angle_gamma   90.00
#
_symmetry.space_group_name_H-M   'P 1'
#
loop_
_entity.id
_entity.type
_entity.pdbx_description
1 polymer ?
#
loop_
_entity_poly.entity_id
_entity_poly.type
_entity_poly.pdbx_seq_one_letter_code
_entity_poly.pdbx_strand_id
1 'polypeptide(L)'
;MSGKERIDVFPSRMAQTIMKARLKGAQTGRNLLKKKADALSMRFRQILRKIIETKTLMGEVMREAAFSLAEAKFAAGDFSTTVIQNVNKAKVKVRAKKDNVAGVTLPVFELYQEGGDSYELTGLARGGEQLSRLKRNYAKAVELLVELASLQVGGTLSISSQSWMRGNEKSSTGKLYFQTISL
;
A
#
# COMPACT_ATOMS: atom_id res chain seq x y z
N MET A 1 -29.72 -7.77 36.18
CA MET A 1 -28.92 -8.12 34.99
C MET A 1 -29.71 -9.11 34.14
N SER A 2 -29.52 -9.09 32.81
CA SER A 2 -30.06 -10.08 31.85
C SER A 2 -31.55 -9.95 31.43
N GLY A 3 -31.87 -8.88 30.71
CA GLY A 3 -33.03 -8.84 29.79
C GLY A 3 -32.64 -8.84 28.31
N LYS A 4 -31.32 -8.87 28.01
CA LYS A 4 -30.77 -8.74 26.65
C LYS A 4 -29.96 -9.96 26.17
N GLU A 5 -29.87 -11.02 26.99
CA GLU A 5 -29.10 -12.22 26.65
C GLU A 5 -29.86 -13.21 25.78
N ARG A 6 -31.19 -13.06 25.66
CA ARG A 6 -32.06 -13.98 24.93
C ARG A 6 -32.95 -13.19 23.98
N ILE A 7 -33.31 -13.83 22.88
CA ILE A 7 -34.25 -13.26 21.92
C ILE A 7 -35.65 -13.42 22.51
N ASP A 8 -36.40 -12.32 22.60
CA ASP A 8 -37.78 -12.34 23.07
C ASP A 8 -38.67 -13.04 22.04
N VAL A 9 -39.00 -14.31 22.31
CA VAL A 9 -39.84 -15.13 21.44
C VAL A 9 -40.80 -15.93 22.30
N PHE A 10 -42.08 -15.94 21.92
CA PHE A 10 -43.09 -16.74 22.59
C PHE A 10 -42.76 -18.24 22.45
N PRO A 11 -42.76 -19.02 23.56
CA PRO A 11 -42.36 -20.43 23.53
C PRO A 11 -43.40 -21.28 22.79
N SER A 12 -43.14 -21.55 21.51
CA SER A 12 -43.94 -22.45 20.66
C SER A 12 -43.04 -23.43 19.90
N ARG A 13 -43.60 -24.57 19.45
CA ARG A 13 -42.87 -25.53 18.62
C ARG A 13 -42.32 -24.89 17.33
N MET A 14 -43.08 -23.97 16.75
CA MET A 14 -42.64 -23.21 15.57
C MET A 14 -41.45 -22.31 15.88
N ALA A 15 -41.49 -21.58 17.01
CA ALA A 15 -40.39 -20.75 17.48
C ALA A 15 -39.10 -21.56 17.70
N GLN A 16 -39.20 -22.78 18.26
CA GLN A 16 -38.04 -23.65 18.44
C GLN A 16 -37.37 -24.02 17.11
N THR A 17 -38.16 -24.33 16.07
CA THR A 17 -37.63 -24.63 14.73
C THR A 17 -36.93 -23.41 14.12
N ILE A 18 -37.53 -22.21 14.25
CA ILE A 18 -36.93 -20.96 13.78
C ILE A 18 -35.61 -20.67 14.51
N MET A 19 -35.56 -20.85 15.83
CA MET A 19 -34.33 -20.63 16.61
C MET A 19 -33.24 -21.65 16.27
N LYS A 20 -33.58 -22.92 16.05
CA LYS A 20 -32.63 -23.95 15.56
C LYS A 20 -32.06 -23.60 14.18
N ALA A 21 -32.92 -23.12 13.27
CA ALA A 21 -32.49 -22.68 11.94
C ALA A 21 -31.56 -21.45 12.03
N ARG A 22 -31.90 -20.45 12.87
CA ARG A 22 -31.05 -19.28 13.15
C ARG A 22 -29.71 -19.66 13.76
N LEU A 23 -29.69 -20.59 14.73
CA LEU A 23 -28.46 -21.10 15.34
C LEU A 23 -27.56 -21.75 14.28
N LYS A 24 -28.11 -22.64 13.45
CA LYS A 24 -27.37 -23.31 12.37
C LYS A 24 -26.84 -22.29 11.35
N GLY A 25 -27.67 -21.33 10.94
CA GLY A 25 -27.25 -20.24 10.05
C GLY A 25 -26.13 -19.38 10.62
N ALA A 26 -26.21 -19.03 11.92
CA ALA A 26 -25.16 -18.28 12.62
C ALA A 26 -23.85 -19.08 12.75
N GLN A 27 -23.93 -20.39 13.04
CA GLN A 27 -22.77 -21.28 13.07
C GLN A 27 -22.09 -21.36 11.70
N THR A 28 -22.86 -21.53 10.62
CA THR A 28 -22.32 -21.53 9.26
C THR A 28 -21.75 -20.16 8.87
N GLY A 29 -22.45 -19.07 9.19
CA GLY A 29 -21.99 -17.70 8.94
C GLY A 29 -20.68 -17.36 9.64
N ARG A 30 -20.53 -17.74 10.92
CA ARG A 30 -19.28 -17.59 11.68
C ARG A 30 -18.13 -18.35 11.01
N ASN A 31 -18.37 -19.58 10.56
CA ASN A 31 -17.34 -20.38 9.89
C ASN A 31 -16.92 -19.76 8.54
N LEU A 32 -17.86 -19.21 7.77
CA LEU A 32 -17.57 -18.51 6.51
C LEU A 32 -16.77 -17.23 6.75
N LEU A 33 -17.16 -16.42 7.72
CA LEU A 33 -16.44 -15.20 8.09
C LEU A 33 -15.03 -15.51 8.62
N LYS A 34 -14.88 -16.58 9.40
CA LYS A 34 -13.56 -17.03 9.87
C LYS A 34 -12.66 -17.42 8.70
N LYS A 35 -13.16 -18.22 7.75
CA LYS A 35 -12.40 -18.56 6.52
C LYS A 35 -12.01 -17.33 5.71
N LYS A 36 -12.90 -16.34 5.59
CA LYS A 36 -12.60 -15.04 4.92
C LYS A 36 -11.49 -14.28 5.66
N ALA A 37 -11.58 -14.19 6.98
CA ALA A 37 -10.58 -13.52 7.82
C ALA A 37 -9.20 -14.22 7.75
N ASP A 38 -9.17 -15.55 7.71
CA ASP A 38 -7.94 -16.34 7.57
C ASP A 38 -7.28 -16.12 6.19
N ALA A 39 -8.08 -16.11 5.11
CA ALA A 39 -7.60 -15.81 3.76
C ALA A 39 -7.02 -14.38 3.65
N LEU A 40 -7.72 -13.39 4.21
CA LEU A 40 -7.21 -12.01 4.30
C LEU A 40 -5.94 -11.93 5.13
N SER A 41 -5.86 -12.66 6.25
CA SER A 41 -4.67 -12.68 7.13
C SER A 41 -3.46 -13.26 6.42
N MET A 42 -3.63 -14.33 5.64
CA MET A 42 -2.57 -14.90 4.80
C MET A 42 -2.08 -13.90 3.75
N ARG A 43 -3.00 -13.26 3.03
CA ARG A 43 -2.67 -12.23 2.02
C ARG A 43 -1.93 -11.05 2.64
N PHE A 44 -2.38 -10.59 3.79
CA PHE A 44 -1.71 -9.51 4.52
C PHE A 44 -0.27 -9.88 4.91
N ARG A 45 -0.03 -11.10 5.39
CA ARG A 45 1.33 -11.57 5.71
C ARG A 45 2.23 -11.63 4.47
N GLN A 46 1.68 -12.02 3.31
CA GLN A 46 2.42 -12.00 2.04
C GLN A 46 2.79 -10.57 1.64
N ILE A 47 1.85 -9.62 1.76
CA ILE A 47 2.09 -8.20 1.48
C ILE A 47 3.14 -7.63 2.43
N LEU A 48 3.07 -7.94 3.74
CA LEU A 48 4.06 -7.47 4.71
C LEU A 48 5.48 -7.91 4.38
N ARG A 49 5.68 -9.18 3.98
CA ARG A 49 7.01 -9.66 3.56
C ARG A 49 7.51 -8.87 2.36
N LYS A 50 6.66 -8.70 1.34
CA LYS A 50 6.99 -7.89 0.17
C LYS A 50 7.34 -6.45 0.54
N ILE A 51 6.59 -5.81 1.45
CA ILE A 51 6.89 -4.44 1.91
C ILE A 51 8.29 -4.37 2.52
N ILE A 52 8.67 -5.33 3.38
CA ILE A 52 10.00 -5.34 4.01
C ILE A 52 11.09 -5.48 2.95
N GLU A 53 10.95 -6.44 2.04
CA GLU A 53 11.88 -6.68 0.93
C GLU A 53 12.02 -5.43 0.05
N THR A 54 10.91 -4.87 -0.44
CA THR A 54 10.91 -3.66 -1.26
C THR A 54 11.45 -2.45 -0.52
N LYS A 55 11.19 -2.31 0.79
CA LYS A 55 11.72 -1.19 1.61
C LYS A 55 13.23 -1.28 1.76
N THR A 56 13.78 -2.49 1.95
CA THR A 56 15.24 -2.70 1.98
C THR A 56 15.88 -2.34 0.63
N LEU A 57 15.33 -2.83 -0.48
CA LEU A 57 15.80 -2.52 -1.83
C LEU A 57 15.69 -1.01 -2.14
N MET A 58 14.60 -0.37 -1.76
CA MET A 58 14.40 1.08 -1.90
C MET A 58 15.50 1.86 -1.17
N GLY A 59 15.88 1.43 0.04
CA GLY A 59 16.97 2.07 0.80
C GLY A 59 18.31 2.02 0.07
N GLU A 60 18.61 0.93 -0.62
CA GLU A 60 19.82 0.77 -1.42
C GLU A 60 19.80 1.63 -2.69
N VAL A 61 18.70 1.57 -3.46
CA VAL A 61 18.54 2.34 -4.70
C VAL A 61 18.51 3.84 -4.43
N MET A 62 17.87 4.28 -3.34
CA MET A 62 17.84 5.68 -2.95
C MET A 62 19.23 6.18 -2.53
N ARG A 63 20.03 5.33 -1.88
CA ARG A 63 21.42 5.64 -1.54
C ARG A 63 22.26 5.82 -2.81
N GLU A 64 22.14 4.92 -3.78
CA GLU A 64 22.84 5.02 -5.07
C GLU A 64 22.42 6.28 -5.85
N ALA A 65 21.12 6.60 -5.87
CA ALA A 65 20.60 7.82 -6.49
C ALA A 65 21.15 9.08 -5.82
N ALA A 66 21.23 9.11 -4.49
CA ALA A 66 21.81 10.22 -3.74
C ALA A 66 23.31 10.40 -4.01
N PHE A 67 24.07 9.31 -4.14
CA PHE A 67 25.48 9.37 -4.56
C PHE A 67 25.62 9.90 -5.98
N SER A 68 24.78 9.43 -6.91
CA SER A 68 24.75 9.93 -8.29
C SER A 68 24.46 11.43 -8.36
N LEU A 69 23.64 11.95 -7.43
CA LEU A 69 23.36 13.39 -7.33
C LEU A 69 24.59 14.18 -6.87
N ALA A 70 25.38 13.64 -5.95
CA ALA A 70 26.64 14.24 -5.53
C ALA A 70 27.66 14.26 -6.68
N GLU A 71 27.80 13.16 -7.43
CA GLU A 71 28.66 13.09 -8.62
C GLU A 71 28.25 14.12 -9.68
N ALA A 72 26.96 14.21 -9.97
CA ALA A 72 26.44 15.19 -10.93
C ALA A 72 26.70 16.63 -10.47
N LYS A 73 26.51 16.93 -9.17
CA LYS A 73 26.80 18.27 -8.60
C LYS A 73 28.28 18.62 -8.67
N PHE A 74 29.15 17.64 -8.44
CA PHE A 74 30.59 17.83 -8.55
C PHE A 74 31.02 18.12 -10.00
N ALA A 75 30.46 17.39 -10.97
CA ALA A 75 30.85 17.50 -12.38
C ALA A 75 30.23 18.73 -13.10
N ALA A 76 28.97 19.03 -12.83
CA ALA A 76 28.20 20.07 -13.55
C ALA A 76 28.00 21.36 -12.74
N GLY A 77 28.41 21.41 -11.47
CA GLY A 77 28.14 22.54 -10.57
C GLY A 77 26.69 22.55 -10.07
N ASP A 78 26.22 23.72 -9.65
CA ASP A 78 24.86 23.85 -9.12
C ASP A 78 23.82 24.00 -10.26
N PHE A 79 23.19 22.88 -10.62
CA PHE A 79 22.08 22.83 -11.58
C PHE A 79 20.70 22.78 -10.89
N SER A 80 20.64 22.88 -9.56
CA SER A 80 19.40 22.69 -8.80
C SER A 80 18.36 23.76 -9.11
N THR A 81 18.79 25.03 -9.19
CA THR A 81 17.95 26.18 -9.52
C THR A 81 17.37 26.07 -10.92
N THR A 82 18.20 25.71 -11.91
CA THR A 82 17.80 25.50 -13.31
C THR A 82 16.76 24.40 -13.44
N VAL A 83 16.90 23.29 -12.70
CA VAL A 83 15.92 22.20 -12.74
C VAL A 83 14.59 22.63 -12.10
N ILE A 84 14.64 23.33 -10.96
CA ILE A 84 13.43 23.78 -10.26
C ILE A 84 12.65 24.83 -11.08
N GLN A 85 13.37 25.71 -11.79
CA GLN A 85 12.75 26.73 -12.64
C GLN A 85 12.16 26.16 -13.93
N ASN A 86 12.72 25.08 -14.49
CA ASN A 86 12.28 24.48 -15.76
C ASN A 86 11.27 23.32 -15.58
N VAL A 87 10.41 23.36 -14.56
CA VAL A 87 9.35 22.36 -14.37
C VAL A 87 8.06 22.85 -15.05
N ASN A 88 7.64 22.18 -16.13
CA ASN A 88 6.38 22.48 -16.82
C ASN A 88 5.36 21.32 -16.70
N LYS A 89 5.70 20.15 -17.27
CA LYS A 89 4.84 18.96 -17.23
C LYS A 89 5.56 17.79 -16.55
N ALA A 90 4.80 17.00 -15.79
CA ALA A 90 5.31 15.77 -15.18
C ALA A 90 5.48 14.67 -16.24
N LYS A 91 6.70 14.12 -16.35
CA LYS A 91 7.01 12.98 -17.25
C LYS A 91 6.40 11.67 -16.75
N VAL A 92 6.39 11.48 -15.43
CA VAL A 92 5.86 10.28 -14.77
C VAL A 92 4.58 10.65 -14.03
N LYS A 93 3.50 9.94 -14.33
CA LYS A 93 2.20 10.06 -13.67
C LYS A 93 1.80 8.74 -13.04
N VAL A 94 0.93 8.80 -12.05
CA VAL A 94 0.41 7.62 -11.33
C VAL A 94 -1.09 7.51 -11.58
N ARG A 95 -1.54 6.29 -11.93
CA ARG A 95 -2.96 5.96 -12.06
C ARG A 95 -3.38 5.02 -10.95
N ALA A 96 -4.53 5.28 -10.34
CA ALA A 96 -5.13 4.36 -9.37
C ALA A 96 -5.99 3.31 -10.09
N LYS A 97 -5.77 2.05 -9.75
CA LYS A 97 -6.54 0.88 -10.16
C LYS A 97 -7.13 0.22 -8.93
N LYS A 98 -8.23 -0.52 -9.11
CA LYS A 98 -8.90 -1.28 -8.05
C LYS A 98 -8.59 -2.76 -8.25
N ASP A 99 -8.03 -3.41 -7.24
CA ASP A 99 -7.83 -4.85 -7.17
C ASP A 99 -8.75 -5.44 -6.09
N ASN A 100 -9.31 -6.64 -6.31
CA ASN A 100 -10.27 -7.25 -5.37
C ASN A 100 -9.70 -8.53 -4.77
N VAL A 101 -9.46 -8.51 -3.46
CA VAL A 101 -8.92 -9.65 -2.73
C VAL A 101 -9.94 -10.10 -1.69
N ALA A 102 -10.49 -11.30 -1.88
CA ALA A 102 -11.47 -11.91 -0.99
C ALA A 102 -12.67 -10.99 -0.66
N GLY A 103 -13.12 -10.19 -1.63
CA GLY A 103 -14.24 -9.27 -1.47
C GLY A 103 -13.89 -7.94 -0.78
N VAL A 104 -12.61 -7.60 -0.69
CA VAL A 104 -12.10 -6.28 -0.26
C VAL A 104 -11.41 -5.62 -1.45
N THR A 105 -11.84 -4.40 -1.79
CA THR A 105 -11.22 -3.63 -2.88
C THR A 105 -10.00 -2.87 -2.37
N LEU A 106 -8.83 -3.19 -2.90
CA LEU A 106 -7.55 -2.55 -2.62
C LEU A 106 -7.22 -1.58 -3.77
N PRO A 107 -6.87 -0.31 -3.48
CA PRO A 107 -6.31 0.56 -4.49
C PRO A 107 -4.86 0.14 -4.78
N VAL A 108 -4.54 -0.05 -6.06
CA VAL A 108 -3.20 -0.34 -6.57
C VAL A 108 -2.78 0.81 -7.47
N PHE A 109 -1.53 1.23 -7.40
CA PHE A 109 -1.01 2.32 -8.23
C PHE A 109 -0.20 1.74 -9.39
N GLU A 110 -0.49 2.22 -10.60
CA GLU A 110 0.27 1.89 -11.81
C GLU A 110 0.97 3.15 -12.30
N LEU A 111 2.24 3.00 -12.68
CA LEU A 111 3.06 4.10 -13.21
C LEU A 111 2.83 4.22 -14.71
N TYR A 112 2.56 5.44 -15.17
CA TYR A 112 2.37 5.77 -16.58
C TYR A 112 3.31 6.90 -16.97
N GLN A 113 4.10 6.68 -18.02
CA GLN A 113 4.97 7.70 -18.59
C GLN A 113 4.24 8.38 -19.75
N GLU A 114 4.03 9.68 -19.64
CA GLU A 114 3.46 10.48 -20.72
C GLU A 114 4.62 11.18 -21.42
N GLY A 115 4.85 10.82 -22.68
CA GLY A 115 6.08 11.14 -23.42
C GLY A 115 6.36 12.64 -23.57
N GLY A 116 7.63 12.99 -23.37
CA GLY A 116 8.22 14.32 -23.61
C GLY A 116 9.44 14.52 -22.70
N ASP A 117 10.66 14.41 -23.25
CA ASP A 117 11.88 14.66 -22.47
C ASP A 117 12.17 16.17 -22.41
N SER A 118 11.65 16.85 -21.39
CA SER A 118 11.82 18.30 -21.24
C SER A 118 13.25 18.74 -20.87
N TYR A 119 14.14 17.79 -20.56
CA TYR A 119 15.48 18.06 -20.03
C TYR A 119 16.61 17.53 -20.91
N GLU A 120 16.35 17.23 -22.19
CA GLU A 120 17.37 16.72 -23.10
C GLU A 120 18.51 17.73 -23.34
N LEU A 121 18.22 19.04 -23.17
CA LEU A 121 19.16 20.14 -23.37
C LEU A 121 19.92 20.59 -22.10
N THR A 122 19.56 20.11 -20.90
CA THR A 122 20.32 20.45 -19.68
C THR A 122 21.61 19.64 -19.59
N GLY A 123 22.79 20.29 -19.58
CA GLY A 123 24.08 19.63 -19.34
C GLY A 123 24.96 19.35 -20.58
N LEU A 124 24.60 19.85 -21.76
CA LEU A 124 25.35 19.66 -23.03
C LEU A 124 26.80 20.19 -22.99
N ALA A 125 27.13 21.15 -22.13
CA ALA A 125 28.46 21.77 -22.11
C ALA A 125 29.44 21.08 -21.12
N ARG A 126 28.99 20.63 -19.94
CA ARG A 126 29.78 19.89 -18.94
C ARG A 126 28.87 19.02 -18.07
N GLY A 127 29.09 17.71 -18.05
CA GLY A 127 28.42 16.79 -17.11
C GLY A 127 27.10 16.15 -17.58
N GLY A 128 26.72 16.27 -18.85
CA GLY A 128 25.48 15.68 -19.40
C GLY A 128 25.36 14.16 -19.20
N GLU A 129 26.47 13.42 -19.29
CA GLU A 129 26.47 11.96 -19.03
C GLU A 129 26.13 11.65 -17.56
N GLN A 130 26.67 12.41 -16.62
CA GLN A 130 26.37 12.24 -15.19
C GLN A 130 24.91 12.62 -14.88
N LEU A 131 24.37 13.63 -15.58
CA LEU A 131 22.96 14.00 -15.46
C LEU A 131 22.03 12.94 -16.07
N SER A 132 22.42 12.30 -17.17
CA SER A 132 21.70 11.17 -17.76
C SER A 132 21.67 9.98 -16.81
N ARG A 133 22.81 9.63 -16.20
CA ARG A 133 22.91 8.58 -15.18
C ARG A 133 22.06 8.90 -13.95
N LEU A 134 22.10 10.14 -13.47
CA LEU A 134 21.24 10.63 -12.39
C LEU A 134 19.76 10.41 -12.70
N LYS A 135 19.30 10.84 -13.88
CA LYS A 135 17.91 10.67 -14.32
C LYS A 135 17.48 9.22 -14.33
N ARG A 136 18.32 8.31 -14.83
CA ARG A 136 18.02 6.85 -14.84
C ARG A 136 17.90 6.28 -13.44
N ASN A 137 18.80 6.68 -12.53
CA ASN A 137 18.78 6.19 -11.15
C ASN A 137 17.57 6.72 -10.35
N TYR A 138 17.23 8.00 -10.52
CA TYR A 138 16.01 8.56 -9.93
C TYR A 138 14.72 8.01 -10.56
N ALA A 139 14.70 7.72 -11.86
CA ALA A 139 13.55 7.09 -12.49
C ALA A 139 13.24 5.72 -11.88
N LYS A 140 14.27 4.87 -11.70
CA LYS A 140 14.16 3.58 -11.00
C LYS A 140 13.71 3.74 -9.55
N ALA A 141 14.24 4.74 -8.84
CA ALA A 141 13.83 5.03 -7.47
C ALA A 141 12.34 5.42 -7.37
N VAL A 142 11.85 6.24 -8.30
CA VAL A 142 10.43 6.64 -8.36
C VAL A 142 9.53 5.45 -8.68
N GLU A 143 9.95 4.57 -9.59
CA GLU A 143 9.22 3.33 -9.89
C GLU A 143 9.03 2.45 -8.64
N LEU A 144 10.12 2.21 -7.90
CA LEU A 144 10.07 1.45 -6.65
C LEU A 144 9.25 2.13 -5.56
N LEU A 145 9.31 3.47 -5.46
CA LEU A 145 8.50 4.24 -4.52
C LEU A 145 7.00 4.12 -4.81
N VAL A 146 6.60 4.13 -6.08
CA VAL A 146 5.19 3.95 -6.47
C VAL A 146 4.72 2.53 -6.17
N GLU A 147 5.55 1.52 -6.42
CA GLU A 147 5.24 0.14 -6.06
C GLU A 147 5.10 -0.01 -4.54
N LEU A 148 6.04 0.52 -3.76
CA LEU A 148 6.00 0.49 -2.30
C LEU A 148 4.77 1.23 -1.74
N ALA A 149 4.43 2.39 -2.30
CA ALA A 149 3.23 3.13 -1.94
C ALA A 149 1.95 2.30 -2.20
N SER A 150 1.89 1.57 -3.31
CA SER A 150 0.76 0.68 -3.61
C SER A 150 0.61 -0.44 -2.57
N LEU A 151 1.73 -1.04 -2.16
CA LEU A 151 1.75 -2.08 -1.14
C LEU A 151 1.40 -1.54 0.26
N GLN A 152 1.88 -0.35 0.62
CA GLN A 152 1.58 0.29 1.91
C GLN A 152 0.10 0.68 2.04
N VAL A 153 -0.49 1.30 1.00
CA VAL A 153 -1.90 1.67 1.01
C VAL A 153 -2.79 0.42 1.02
N GLY A 154 -2.46 -0.59 0.21
CA GLY A 154 -3.17 -1.88 0.23
C GLY A 154 -3.06 -2.61 1.57
N GLY A 155 -1.87 -2.62 2.19
CA GLY A 155 -1.64 -3.21 3.50
C GLY A 155 -2.48 -2.56 4.60
N THR A 156 -2.47 -1.22 4.65
CA THR A 156 -3.28 -0.39 5.56
C THR A 156 -4.78 -0.69 5.43
N LEU A 157 -5.30 -0.77 4.21
CA LEU A 157 -6.72 -1.05 3.96
C LEU A 157 -7.12 -2.48 4.35
N SER A 158 -6.22 -3.45 4.14
CA SER A 158 -6.43 -4.83 4.57
C SER A 158 -6.46 -4.95 6.10
N ILE A 159 -5.61 -4.22 6.83
CA ILE A 159 -5.61 -4.21 8.31
C ILE A 159 -6.92 -3.65 8.84
N SER A 160 -7.35 -2.50 8.33
CA SER A 160 -8.61 -1.86 8.78
C SER A 160 -9.81 -2.77 8.51
N SER A 161 -9.88 -3.40 7.34
CA SER A 161 -10.94 -4.36 6.98
C SER A 161 -10.94 -5.60 7.90
N GLN A 162 -9.76 -6.15 8.23
CA GLN A 162 -9.65 -7.28 9.16
C GLN A 162 -9.96 -6.89 10.61
N SER A 163 -9.57 -5.70 11.04
CA SER A 163 -9.88 -5.17 12.38
C SER A 163 -11.38 -4.98 12.55
N TRP A 164 -12.06 -4.48 11.52
CA TRP A 164 -13.51 -4.33 11.50
C TRP A 164 -14.23 -5.69 11.55
N MET A 165 -13.75 -6.70 10.82
CA MET A 165 -14.30 -8.07 10.87
C MET A 165 -14.07 -8.80 12.19
N ARG A 166 -13.00 -8.47 12.92
CA ARG A 166 -12.65 -9.12 14.19
C ARG A 166 -13.39 -8.56 15.40
N GLY A 167 -14.30 -7.60 15.23
CA GLY A 167 -15.28 -7.19 16.23
C GLY A 167 -14.75 -7.21 17.67
N ASN A 168 -14.03 -6.15 18.06
CA ASN A 168 -13.80 -5.81 19.46
C ASN A 168 -12.84 -6.72 20.27
N GLU A 169 -11.67 -7.08 19.72
CA GLU A 169 -10.55 -7.58 20.53
C GLU A 169 -9.24 -6.85 20.21
N LYS A 170 -8.89 -5.91 21.11
CA LYS A 170 -7.59 -5.27 21.35
C LYS A 170 -7.05 -4.33 20.26
N SER A 171 -7.47 -3.08 20.42
CA SER A 171 -6.94 -1.79 19.92
C SER A 171 -5.40 -1.57 20.00
N SER A 172 -4.63 -2.46 20.63
CA SER A 172 -3.21 -2.21 20.94
C SER A 172 -2.22 -2.80 19.93
N THR A 173 -2.50 -3.96 19.33
CA THR A 173 -1.58 -4.61 18.36
C THR A 173 -1.66 -3.96 16.98
N GLY A 174 -2.85 -3.52 16.54
CA GLY A 174 -3.00 -2.80 15.28
C GLY A 174 -2.26 -1.47 15.22
N LYS A 175 -2.15 -0.76 16.36
CA LYS A 175 -1.39 0.50 16.48
C LYS A 175 0.12 0.29 16.35
N LEU A 176 0.68 -0.77 16.94
CA LEU A 176 2.10 -1.11 16.84
C LEU A 176 2.53 -1.47 15.42
N TYR A 177 1.68 -2.16 14.65
CA TYR A 177 1.94 -2.47 13.24
C TYR A 177 1.78 -1.26 12.33
N PHE A 178 0.84 -0.36 12.60
CA PHE A 178 0.74 0.92 11.88
C PHE A 178 1.95 1.82 12.12
N GLN A 179 2.43 1.88 13.37
CA GLN A 179 3.56 2.71 13.76
C GLN A 179 4.90 2.21 13.19
N THR A 180 5.03 0.90 12.92
CA THR A 180 6.19 0.31 12.24
C THR A 180 6.12 0.38 10.70
N ILE A 181 4.95 0.68 10.11
CA ILE A 181 4.81 0.91 8.67
C ILE A 181 4.98 2.41 8.34
N SER A 182 4.63 3.31 9.26
CA SER A 182 4.83 4.76 9.14
C SER A 182 6.26 5.25 9.44
N LEU A 183 7.08 4.46 10.14
CA LEU A 183 8.54 4.65 10.29
C LEU A 183 9.24 3.79 9.24
#